data_AF-A0A6N8F7J1-F1
#
_entry.id   AF-A0A6N8F7J1-F1
#
_cell.length_a   1.000
_cell.length_b   1.000
_cell.length_c   1.000
_cell.angle_alpha   90.00
_cell.angle_beta   90.00
_cell.angle_gamma   90.00
#
_symmetry.space_group_name_H-M   'P 1'
#
loop_
_entity.id
_entity.type
_entity.pdbx_description
1 polymer ?
#
loop_
_entity_poly.entity_id
_entity_poly.type
_entity_poly.pdbx_seq_one_letter_code
_entity_poly.pdbx_strand_id
1 'polypeptide(L)'
;MTTELQEFNHLIEDLKSVINEPNFDKEFKSKASDVPKSKQFLIKMELKRLAQPTTRVIDLRGHVVGEPSQFEYQGKIHYLDEVAKNIFKSQVEKFGQYTVGCYEEVMNAENNHRVFFIKKSNRNV
;
A
#
# COMPACT_ATOMS: atom_id res chain seq x y z
N MET A 1 7.40 6.77 0.46
CA MET A 1 7.64 6.73 1.91
C MET A 1 8.95 7.42 2.23
N THR A 2 8.97 8.29 3.24
CA THR A 2 10.20 8.97 3.68
C THR A 2 11.12 7.99 4.41
N THR A 3 12.44 8.19 4.30
CA THR A 3 13.47 7.37 4.98
C THR A 3 13.21 7.28 6.50
N GLU A 4 12.64 8.33 7.06
CA GLU A 4 12.28 8.46 8.46
C GLU A 4 11.18 7.53 8.99
N LEU A 5 10.40 6.90 8.11
CA LEU A 5 9.33 5.98 8.49
C LEU A 5 9.64 4.52 8.16
N GLN A 6 10.75 4.25 7.46
CA GLN A 6 11.13 2.90 7.05
C GLN A 6 11.31 1.95 8.23
N GLU A 7 11.85 2.43 9.36
CA GLU A 7 12.02 1.64 10.58
C GLU A 7 10.67 1.21 11.20
N PHE A 8 9.57 1.88 10.87
CA PHE A 8 8.23 1.62 11.41
C PHE A 8 7.34 0.85 10.43
N ASN A 9 7.88 0.28 9.35
CA ASN A 9 7.07 -0.43 8.34
C ASN A 9 6.21 -1.54 8.93
N HIS A 10 6.77 -2.36 9.82
CA HIS A 10 6.02 -3.44 10.47
C HIS A 10 4.85 -2.89 11.29
N LEU A 11 5.09 -1.83 12.06
CA LEU A 11 4.06 -1.15 12.84
C LEU A 11 2.98 -0.54 11.94
N ILE A 12 3.36 0.07 10.81
CA ILE A 12 2.41 0.63 9.84
C ILE A 12 1.58 -0.49 9.21
N GLU A 13 2.18 -1.59 8.76
CA GLU A 13 1.45 -2.73 8.19
C GLU A 13 0.44 -3.32 9.17
N ASP A 14 0.84 -3.52 10.43
CA ASP A 14 -0.04 -4.04 11.48
C ASP A 14 -1.21 -3.11 11.81
N LEU A 15 -1.03 -1.80 11.63
CA LEU A 15 -2.03 -0.80 11.94
C LEU A 15 -2.95 -0.47 10.74
N LYS A 16 -2.59 -0.88 9.51
CA LYS A 16 -3.43 -0.67 8.32
C LYS A 16 -4.79 -1.35 8.44
N SER A 17 -4.85 -2.56 8.99
CA SER A 17 -6.10 -3.35 9.11
C SER A 17 -7.09 -2.79 10.13
N VAL A 18 -6.61 -1.98 11.08
CA VAL A 18 -7.40 -1.44 12.18
C VAL A 18 -7.62 0.08 12.07
N ILE A 19 -7.11 0.72 11.01
CA ILE A 19 -7.15 2.18 10.86
C ILE A 19 -8.57 2.76 10.80
N ASN A 20 -9.53 1.97 10.32
CA ASN A 20 -10.93 2.36 10.19
C ASN A 20 -11.79 1.89 11.38
N GLU A 21 -11.20 1.20 12.35
CA GLU A 21 -11.92 0.69 13.50
C GLU A 21 -12.08 1.76 14.59
N PRO A 22 -13.21 1.80 15.32
CA PRO A 22 -13.45 2.79 16.37
C PRO A 22 -12.41 2.78 17.50
N ASN A 23 -11.74 1.64 17.71
CA ASN A 23 -10.72 1.43 18.74
C ASN A 23 -9.29 1.76 18.28
N PHE A 24 -9.09 2.26 17.05
CA PHE A 24 -7.77 2.55 16.47
C PHE A 24 -6.87 3.35 17.41
N ASP A 25 -7.37 4.43 18.01
CA ASP A 25 -6.55 5.30 18.87
C ASP A 25 -6.03 4.58 20.12
N LYS A 26 -6.79 3.60 20.64
CA LYS A 26 -6.37 2.77 21.77
C LYS A 26 -5.30 1.77 21.34
N GLU A 27 -5.51 1.08 20.23
CA GLU A 27 -4.55 0.11 19.70
C GLU A 27 -3.24 0.76 19.27
N PHE A 28 -3.33 1.91 18.59
CA PHE A 28 -2.19 2.72 18.22
C PHE A 28 -1.33 3.09 19.44
N LYS A 29 -1.97 3.60 20.51
CA LYS A 29 -1.25 3.96 21.75
C LYS A 29 -0.56 2.76 22.38
N SER A 30 -1.16 1.58 22.30
CA SER A 30 -0.57 0.34 22.81
C SER A 30 0.62 -0.13 21.98
N LYS A 31 0.50 -0.14 20.65
CA LYS A 31 1.55 -0.66 19.75
C LYS A 31 2.71 0.33 19.54
N ALA A 32 2.47 1.63 19.72
CA ALA A 32 3.46 2.68 19.52
C ALA A 32 3.96 3.31 20.84
N SER A 33 3.82 2.62 21.98
CA SER A 33 4.19 3.16 23.32
C SER A 33 5.64 3.62 23.40
N ASP A 34 6.53 2.87 22.76
CA ASP A 34 7.98 3.08 22.82
C ASP A 34 8.48 4.00 21.70
N VAL A 35 7.58 4.48 20.84
CA VAL A 35 7.88 5.39 19.74
C VAL A 35 7.82 6.84 20.25
N PRO A 36 8.82 7.70 19.95
CA PRO A 36 8.74 9.12 20.30
C PRO A 36 7.49 9.80 19.74
N LYS A 37 6.89 10.74 20.50
CA LYS A 37 5.62 11.39 20.11
C LYS A 37 5.64 12.04 18.71
N SER A 38 6.77 12.64 18.31
CA SER A 38 6.93 13.21 16.98
C SER A 38 6.81 12.15 15.88
N LYS A 39 7.43 10.98 16.06
CA LYS A 39 7.34 9.84 15.14
C LYS A 39 5.95 9.21 15.17
N GLN A 40 5.32 9.08 16.34
CA GLN A 40 3.92 8.63 16.44
C GLN A 40 2.98 9.49 15.59
N PHE A 41 3.13 10.81 15.64
CA PHE A 41 2.34 11.73 14.83
C PHE A 41 2.54 11.49 13.33
N LEU A 42 3.79 11.33 12.88
CA LEU A 42 4.12 11.03 11.48
C LEU A 42 3.53 9.68 11.03
N ILE A 43 3.61 8.64 11.87
CA ILE A 43 3.01 7.33 11.59
C ILE A 43 1.49 7.46 11.44
N LYS A 44 0.81 8.19 12.34
CA LYS A 44 -0.64 8.44 12.21
C LYS A 44 -0.98 9.19 10.93
N MET A 45 -0.19 10.18 10.55
CA MET A 45 -0.39 10.91 9.29
C MET A 45 -0.25 9.98 8.08
N GLU A 46 0.76 9.13 8.08
CA GLU A 46 0.99 8.19 6.97
C GLU A 46 -0.12 7.14 6.88
N LEU A 47 -0.56 6.57 8.02
CA LEU A 47 -1.70 5.64 8.05
C LEU A 47 -2.97 6.30 7.50
N LYS A 48 -3.27 7.55 7.88
CA LYS A 48 -4.41 8.31 7.36
C LYS A 48 -4.28 8.58 5.86
N ARG A 49 -3.08 8.89 5.37
CA ARG A 49 -2.81 9.09 3.94
C ARG A 49 -3.05 7.80 3.15
N LEU A 50 -2.54 6.67 3.65
CA LEU A 50 -2.70 5.36 3.03
C LEU A 50 -4.16 4.91 3.02
N ALA A 51 -4.93 5.22 4.07
CA ALA A 51 -6.35 4.91 4.18
C ALA A 51 -7.26 5.84 3.35
N GLN A 52 -6.72 6.91 2.74
CA GLN A 52 -7.52 7.84 1.95
C GLN A 52 -8.16 7.12 0.75
N PRO A 53 -9.49 7.20 0.55
CA PRO A 53 -10.16 6.63 -0.60
C PRO A 53 -9.60 7.19 -1.91
N THR A 54 -9.53 6.37 -2.95
CA THR A 54 -9.05 6.82 -4.26
C THR A 54 -9.86 6.25 -5.42
N THR A 55 -9.82 6.95 -6.54
CA THR A 55 -10.56 6.61 -7.76
C THR A 55 -9.63 6.38 -8.96
N ARG A 56 -8.32 6.31 -8.71
CA ARG A 56 -7.28 6.13 -9.73
C ARG A 56 -7.46 4.78 -10.42
N VAL A 57 -7.53 4.80 -11.75
CA VAL A 57 -7.51 3.57 -12.55
C VAL A 57 -6.08 3.05 -12.62
N ILE A 58 -5.92 1.74 -12.56
CA ILE A 58 -4.62 1.07 -12.68
C ILE A 58 -4.59 0.36 -14.02
N ASP A 59 -3.57 0.65 -14.82
CA ASP A 59 -3.32 -0.01 -16.09
C ASP A 59 -1.87 -0.48 -16.14
N LEU A 60 -1.67 -1.80 -16.09
CA LEU A 60 -0.35 -2.42 -16.08
C LEU A 60 0.08 -2.93 -17.45
N ARG A 61 -0.72 -2.71 -18.52
CA ARG A 61 -0.38 -3.20 -19.87
C ARG A 61 0.96 -2.60 -20.31
N GLY A 62 1.90 -3.45 -20.71
CA GLY A 62 3.26 -3.04 -21.09
C GLY A 62 4.18 -2.65 -19.91
N HIS A 63 3.69 -2.70 -18.68
CA HIS A 63 4.43 -2.31 -17.47
C HIS A 63 4.84 -3.50 -16.58
N VAL A 64 4.35 -4.70 -16.85
CA VAL A 64 4.65 -5.93 -16.10
C VAL A 64 5.00 -7.08 -17.03
N VAL A 65 5.67 -8.10 -16.48
CA VAL A 65 6.06 -9.33 -17.21
C VAL A 65 4.85 -10.26 -17.42
N GLY A 66 3.74 -10.04 -16.70
CA GLY A 66 2.50 -10.79 -16.84
C GLY A 66 1.60 -10.29 -17.98
N GLU A 67 0.40 -10.87 -18.07
CA GLU A 67 -0.65 -10.46 -19.02
C GLU A 67 -1.80 -9.78 -18.26
N PRO A 68 -1.80 -8.42 -18.16
CA PRO A 68 -2.89 -7.70 -17.56
C PRO A 68 -4.19 -7.91 -18.31
N SER A 69 -5.24 -8.26 -17.57
CA SER A 69 -6.59 -8.42 -18.07
C SER A 69 -7.55 -7.47 -17.35
N GLN A 70 -8.72 -7.27 -17.96
CA GLN A 70 -9.76 -6.42 -17.40
C GLN A 70 -10.15 -6.89 -16.00
N PHE A 71 -10.15 -5.97 -15.05
CA PHE A 71 -10.59 -6.16 -13.67
C PHE A 71 -11.51 -4.99 -13.30
N GLU A 72 -12.80 -5.27 -13.11
CA GLU A 72 -13.77 -4.25 -12.74
C GLU A 72 -13.91 -4.16 -11.21
N TYR A 73 -13.85 -2.94 -10.68
CA TYR A 73 -14.11 -2.66 -9.27
C TYR A 73 -14.86 -1.33 -9.14
N GLN A 74 -16.01 -1.34 -8.46
CA GLN A 74 -16.85 -0.15 -8.25
C GLN A 74 -17.14 0.66 -9.54
N GLY A 75 -17.45 -0.04 -10.64
CA GLY A 75 -17.76 0.58 -11.93
C GLY A 75 -16.55 1.17 -12.67
N LYS A 76 -15.32 0.89 -12.21
CA LYS A 76 -14.08 1.27 -12.89
C LYS A 76 -13.40 0.03 -13.44
N ILE A 77 -12.89 0.15 -14.66
CA ILE A 77 -12.11 -0.89 -15.32
C ILE A 77 -10.63 -0.62 -15.09
N HIS A 78 -9.96 -1.58 -14.46
CA HIS A 78 -8.52 -1.68 -14.30
C HIS A 78 -7.96 -2.75 -15.26
N TYR A 79 -6.67 -2.67 -15.58
CA TYR A 79 -5.94 -3.74 -16.28
C TYR A 79 -4.83 -4.26 -15.37
N LEU A 80 -5.10 -5.40 -14.75
CA LEU A 80 -4.25 -6.01 -13.72
C LEU A 80 -3.89 -7.44 -14.12
N ASP A 81 -2.66 -7.86 -13.84
CA ASP A 81 -2.31 -9.28 -13.90
C ASP A 81 -2.67 -9.98 -12.57
N GLU A 82 -2.49 -11.30 -12.50
CA GLU A 82 -2.95 -12.08 -11.33
C GLU A 82 -2.27 -11.65 -10.02
N VAL A 83 -0.99 -11.28 -10.07
CA VAL A 83 -0.26 -10.76 -8.90
C VAL A 83 -0.89 -9.46 -8.42
N ALA A 84 -1.10 -8.51 -9.34
CA ALA A 84 -1.70 -7.22 -9.01
C ALA A 84 -3.15 -7.36 -8.51
N LYS A 85 -3.95 -8.27 -9.08
CA LYS A 85 -5.31 -8.56 -8.59
C LYS A 85 -5.32 -9.07 -7.15
N ASN A 86 -4.40 -9.97 -6.80
CA ASN A 86 -4.30 -10.52 -5.45
C ASN A 86 -3.90 -9.44 -4.43
N ILE A 87 -2.92 -8.60 -4.78
CA ILE A 87 -2.54 -7.46 -3.96
C ILE A 87 -3.72 -6.50 -3.79
N PHE A 88 -4.40 -6.14 -4.88
CA PHE A 88 -5.55 -5.24 -4.86
C PHE A 88 -6.64 -5.75 -3.92
N LYS A 89 -7.04 -7.03 -4.05
CA LYS A 89 -8.07 -7.65 -3.20
C LYS A 89 -7.66 -7.65 -1.72
N SER A 90 -6.42 -8.05 -1.41
CA SER A 90 -5.91 -8.07 -0.04
C SER A 90 -5.88 -6.66 0.59
N GLN A 91 -5.48 -5.65 -0.17
CA GLN A 91 -5.44 -4.27 0.33
C GLN A 91 -6.86 -3.70 0.52
N VAL A 92 -7.79 -3.99 -0.39
CA VAL A 92 -9.20 -3.62 -0.22
C VAL A 92 -9.81 -4.29 1.02
N GLU A 93 -9.48 -5.55 1.28
CA GLU A 93 -9.91 -6.24 2.51
C GLU A 93 -9.33 -5.56 3.76
N LYS A 94 -8.03 -5.23 3.78
CA LYS A 94 -7.37 -4.54 4.90
C LYS A 94 -7.98 -3.17 5.20
N PHE A 95 -8.26 -2.37 4.17
CA PHE A 95 -8.80 -1.02 4.34
C PHE A 95 -10.33 -0.96 4.30
N GLY A 96 -11.01 -2.06 3.98
CA GLY A 96 -12.45 -2.10 3.70
C GLY A 96 -12.89 -1.38 2.40
N GLN A 97 -11.97 -0.77 1.66
CA GLN A 97 -12.25 -0.02 0.43
C GLN A 97 -10.99 0.20 -0.43
N TYR A 98 -11.16 0.76 -1.63
CA TYR A 98 -10.04 1.11 -2.49
C TYR A 98 -9.41 2.44 -2.08
N THR A 99 -8.16 2.38 -1.64
CA THR A 99 -7.42 3.51 -1.07
C THR A 99 -6.13 3.82 -1.81
N VAL A 100 -5.52 4.96 -1.47
CA VAL A 100 -4.17 5.34 -1.94
C VAL A 100 -3.15 4.24 -1.60
N GLY A 101 -3.23 3.64 -0.42
CA GLY A 101 -2.35 2.53 -0.03
C GLY A 101 -2.48 1.31 -0.94
N CYS A 102 -3.71 0.94 -1.32
CA CYS A 102 -3.95 -0.14 -2.28
C CYS A 102 -3.32 0.16 -3.65
N TYR A 103 -3.55 1.37 -4.18
CA TYR A 103 -2.96 1.82 -5.44
C TYR A 103 -1.42 1.76 -5.41
N GLU A 104 -0.81 2.29 -4.36
CA GLU A 104 0.65 2.30 -4.22
C GLU A 104 1.24 0.90 -4.10
N GLU A 105 0.58 0.00 -3.36
CA GLU A 105 1.03 -1.38 -3.22
C GLU A 105 1.03 -2.11 -4.57
N VAL A 106 -0.05 -1.98 -5.35
CA VAL A 106 -0.14 -2.59 -6.69
C VAL A 106 0.93 -2.05 -7.62
N MET A 107 1.20 -0.74 -7.60
CA MET A 107 2.22 -0.12 -8.46
C MET A 107 3.65 -0.48 -8.07
N ASN A 108 3.87 -0.96 -6.85
CA ASN A 108 5.18 -1.40 -6.34
C ASN A 108 5.37 -2.92 -6.35
N ALA A 109 4.41 -3.68 -6.88
CA ALA A 109 4.51 -5.13 -7.01
C ALA A 109 5.79 -5.56 -7.77
N GLU A 110 6.40 -6.66 -7.34
CA GLU A 110 7.76 -7.05 -7.78
C GLU A 110 7.86 -7.42 -9.26
N ASN A 111 6.75 -7.82 -9.86
CA ASN A 111 6.59 -8.15 -11.28
C ASN A 111 6.48 -6.91 -12.19
N ASN A 112 6.49 -5.70 -11.61
CA ASN A 112 6.52 -4.45 -12.36
C ASN A 112 7.92 -4.23 -12.95
N HIS A 113 7.98 -3.97 -14.26
CA HIS A 113 9.23 -3.70 -14.99
C HIS A 113 10.05 -2.60 -14.32
N ARG A 114 9.41 -1.54 -13.82
CA ARG A 114 10.08 -0.45 -13.09
C ARG A 114 10.85 -0.97 -11.88
N VAL A 115 10.22 -1.85 -11.09
CA VAL A 115 10.81 -2.45 -9.89
C VAL A 115 11.97 -3.37 -10.28
N PHE A 116 11.82 -4.14 -11.37
CA PHE A 116 12.87 -4.98 -11.92
C PHE A 116 14.11 -4.16 -12.35
N PHE A 117 13.92 -3.05 -13.07
CA PHE A 117 15.00 -2.15 -13.49
C PHE A 117 15.69 -1.48 -12.29
N ILE A 118 14.95 -0.99 -11.29
CA ILE A 118 15.52 -0.39 -10.07
C ILE A 118 16.35 -1.43 -9.29
N LYS A 119 15.84 -2.65 -9.10
CA LYS A 119 16.59 -3.72 -8.42
C LYS A 119 17.87 -4.11 -9.17
N LYS A 120 17.86 -4.09 -10.51
CA LYS A 120 19.05 -4.41 -11.32
C LYS A 120 20.13 -3.33 -11.22
N SER A 121 19.77 -2.05 -11.19
CA SER A 121 20.73 -0.96 -11.00
C SER A 121 21.34 -0.93 -9.60
N ASN A 122 20.56 -1.22 -8.56
CA ASN A 122 21.05 -1.21 -7.16
C ASN A 122 21.92 -2.41 -6.77
N ARG A 123 22.02 -3.46 -7.61
CA ARG A 123 22.93 -4.60 -7.37
C ARG A 123 24.32 -4.41 -7.98
N ASN A 124 24.52 -3.36 -8.77
CA ASN A 124 25.79 -3.08 -9.47
C ASN A 124 26.58 -1.93 -8.82
N VAL A 125 26.32 -1.62 -7.56
CA VAL A 125 27.05 -0.63 -6.75
C VAL A 125 27.51 -1.28 -5.45
#